data_AF-A0A8S3IL60-F1
#
_entry.id   AF-A0A8S3IL60-F1
#
_cell.length_a   1.000
_cell.length_b   1.000
_cell.length_c   1.000
_cell.angle_alpha   90.00
_cell.angle_beta   90.00
_cell.angle_gamma   90.00
#
_symmetry.space_group_name_H-M   'P 1'
#
loop_
_entity.id
_entity.type
_entity.pdbx_description
1 polymer ?
#
loop_
_entity_poly.entity_id
_entity_poly.type
_entity_poly.pdbx_seq_one_letter_code
_entity_poly.pdbx_strand_id
1 'polypeptide(L)'
;MTSTFSKSTSRRSISISTETSKARRAHSAFAPSPKSNFGPKATLKKVQDNDQLIVIQDPSSQRLHWIAPPTNILIIRKPGPQTMPEFRELLLKLLKVNISRKTTDLREQ
;
A
#
# COMPACT_ATOMS: atom_id res chain seq x y z
N MET A 1 -30.02 -57.38 -5.24
CA MET A 1 -28.58 -57.63 -5.46
C MET A 1 -27.98 -56.33 -5.97
N THR A 2 -27.26 -55.61 -5.11
CA THR A 2 -26.82 -54.24 -5.36
C THR A 2 -25.47 -54.19 -6.06
N SER A 3 -25.35 -53.29 -7.04
CA SER A 3 -24.20 -53.06 -7.91
C SER A 3 -22.97 -52.55 -7.16
N THR A 4 -21.80 -53.11 -7.45
CA THR A 4 -20.50 -52.64 -6.98
C THR A 4 -20.00 -51.47 -7.84
N PHE A 5 -19.66 -50.35 -7.20
CA PHE A 5 -19.02 -49.20 -7.85
C PHE A 5 -17.55 -49.14 -7.44
N SER A 6 -16.64 -49.43 -8.37
CA SER A 6 -15.18 -49.35 -8.15
C SER A 6 -14.74 -47.88 -8.10
N LYS A 7 -14.31 -47.41 -6.92
CA LYS A 7 -13.72 -46.07 -6.77
C LYS A 7 -12.20 -46.16 -6.95
N SER A 8 -11.73 -45.82 -8.15
CA SER A 8 -10.30 -45.72 -8.47
C SER A 8 -9.66 -44.67 -7.57
N THR A 9 -8.81 -45.13 -6.65
CA THR A 9 -8.03 -44.26 -5.77
C THR A 9 -6.69 -44.02 -6.44
N SER A 10 -6.58 -42.91 -7.19
CA SER A 10 -5.32 -42.43 -7.75
C SER A 10 -4.39 -41.98 -6.61
N ARG A 11 -3.61 -42.92 -6.06
CA ARG A 11 -2.51 -42.62 -5.14
C ARG A 11 -1.44 -41.84 -5.91
N ARG A 12 -1.42 -40.51 -5.79
CA ARG A 12 -0.20 -39.73 -6.08
C ARG A 12 0.73 -39.90 -4.90
N SER A 13 1.85 -40.59 -5.12
CA SER A 13 2.99 -40.63 -4.22
C SER A 13 3.53 -39.21 -4.04
N ILE A 14 3.56 -38.74 -2.79
CA ILE A 14 4.23 -37.50 -2.40
C ILE A 14 5.67 -37.90 -2.08
N SER A 15 6.61 -37.59 -2.96
CA SER A 15 8.03 -37.64 -2.64
C SER A 15 8.32 -36.53 -1.63
N ILE A 16 8.47 -36.89 -0.36
CA ILE A 16 9.03 -36.00 0.67
C ILE A 16 10.52 -35.86 0.36
N SER A 17 10.88 -34.74 -0.27
CA SER A 17 12.25 -34.25 -0.31
C SER A 17 12.53 -33.55 1.01
N THR A 18 13.11 -34.29 1.96
CA THR A 18 13.78 -33.72 3.13
C THR A 18 15.09 -33.11 2.68
N GLU A 19 15.18 -31.79 2.50
CA GLU A 19 16.46 -31.09 2.65
C GLU A 19 16.31 -29.56 2.72
N THR A 20 16.75 -29.06 3.87
CA THR A 20 17.57 -27.86 4.12
C THR A 20 17.25 -26.50 3.47
N SER A 21 17.23 -25.50 4.36
CA SER A 21 17.79 -24.16 4.19
C SER A 21 17.02 -23.09 3.37
N LYS A 22 16.77 -21.95 4.03
CA LYS A 22 16.65 -20.59 3.46
C LYS A 22 15.68 -20.40 2.28
N ALA A 23 14.38 -20.46 2.53
CA ALA A 23 13.37 -19.92 1.60
C ALA A 23 12.67 -18.69 2.21
N ARG A 24 13.42 -17.62 2.53
CA ARG A 24 12.80 -16.28 2.60
C ARG A 24 12.46 -15.88 1.18
N ARG A 25 11.24 -16.23 0.77
CA ARG A 25 10.73 -16.05 -0.59
C ARG A 25 10.80 -14.57 -0.96
N ALA A 26 11.70 -14.21 -1.88
CA ALA A 26 11.63 -12.92 -2.55
C ALA A 26 10.28 -12.87 -3.28
N HIS A 27 9.39 -11.97 -2.86
CA HIS A 27 8.13 -11.75 -3.55
C HIS A 27 8.43 -11.10 -4.90
N SER A 28 8.38 -11.89 -5.98
CA SER A 28 8.31 -11.34 -7.33
C SER A 28 6.95 -10.65 -7.50
N ALA A 29 6.94 -9.46 -8.10
CA ALA A 29 5.73 -8.71 -8.41
C ALA A 29 4.74 -9.49 -9.31
N PHE A 30 5.23 -10.52 -10.01
CA PHE A 30 4.42 -11.38 -10.89
C PHE A 30 4.16 -12.77 -10.29
N ALA A 31 4.55 -13.01 -9.04
CA ALA A 31 4.27 -14.29 -8.40
C ALA A 31 2.75 -14.44 -8.19
N PRO A 32 2.19 -15.63 -8.42
CA PRO A 32 0.78 -15.89 -8.12
C PRO A 32 0.53 -15.67 -6.63
N SER A 33 -0.62 -15.07 -6.31
CA SER A 33 -1.04 -14.84 -4.92
C SER A 33 -1.02 -16.14 -4.12
N PRO A 34 -0.62 -16.11 -2.85
CA PRO A 34 -0.60 -17.29 -2.01
C PRO A 34 -2.00 -17.91 -1.93
N LYS A 35 -2.10 -19.21 -2.26
CA LYS A 35 -3.36 -19.96 -2.15
C LYS A 35 -3.67 -20.17 -0.66
N SER A 36 -4.88 -19.82 -0.22
CA SER A 36 -5.32 -19.94 1.18
C SER A 36 -5.89 -21.33 1.55
N ASN A 37 -5.62 -22.36 0.73
CA ASN A 37 -6.13 -23.72 0.98
C ASN A 37 -5.08 -24.51 1.76
N PHE A 38 -5.38 -24.85 3.01
CA PHE A 38 -4.50 -25.62 3.91
C PHE A 38 -4.73 -27.14 3.80
N GLY A 39 -4.85 -27.66 2.57
CA GLY A 39 -5.10 -29.09 2.32
C GLY A 39 -6.51 -29.55 2.75
N PRO A 40 -6.77 -30.87 2.77
CA PRO A 40 -8.13 -31.41 2.92
C PRO A 40 -8.69 -31.35 4.35
N LYS A 41 -7.86 -31.02 5.36
CA LYS A 41 -8.25 -31.07 6.80
C LYS A 41 -8.12 -29.73 7.53
N ALA A 42 -7.69 -28.66 6.86
CA ALA A 42 -7.55 -27.36 7.49
C ALA A 42 -8.10 -26.26 6.58
N THR A 43 -8.74 -25.28 7.21
CA THR A 43 -9.31 -24.10 6.56
C THR A 43 -9.04 -22.89 7.42
N LEU A 44 -8.85 -21.73 6.77
CA LEU A 44 -8.83 -20.48 7.49
C LEU A 44 -10.26 -20.16 7.95
N LYS A 45 -10.45 -19.92 9.25
CA LYS A 45 -11.74 -19.50 9.79
C LYS A 45 -12.16 -18.22 9.07
N LYS A 46 -13.31 -18.26 8.39
CA LYS A 46 -13.88 -17.06 7.75
C LYS A 46 -14.26 -16.07 8.83
N VAL A 47 -13.62 -14.91 8.82
CA VAL A 47 -13.98 -13.79 9.68
C VAL A 47 -15.25 -13.17 9.09
N GLN A 48 -16.36 -13.25 9.84
CA GLN A 48 -17.64 -12.64 9.48
C GLN A 48 -17.79 -11.25 10.11
N ASP A 49 -17.18 -11.05 11.27
CA ASP A 49 -17.27 -9.82 12.05
C ASP A 49 -16.05 -8.92 11.80
N ASN A 50 -16.27 -7.62 11.61
CA ASN A 50 -15.20 -6.65 11.39
C ASN A 50 -14.21 -6.57 12.57
N ASP A 51 -14.59 -7.03 13.77
CA ASP A 51 -13.75 -7.01 14.98
C ASP A 51 -12.52 -7.93 14.89
N GLN A 52 -12.53 -8.92 13.99
CA GLN A 52 -11.39 -9.82 13.79
C GLN A 52 -10.62 -9.50 12.50
N LEU A 53 -11.01 -8.44 11.76
CA LEU A 53 -10.35 -7.99 10.54
C LEU A 53 -9.52 -6.73 10.82
N ILE A 54 -8.23 -6.80 10.53
CA ILE A 54 -7.38 -5.61 10.53
C ILE A 54 -7.41 -5.02 9.13
N VAL A 55 -8.14 -3.91 8.95
CA VAL A 55 -8.11 -3.13 7.71
C VAL A 55 -6.96 -2.13 7.82
N ILE A 56 -5.85 -2.44 7.15
CA ILE A 56 -4.71 -1.53 7.04
C ILE A 56 -4.86 -0.77 5.73
N GLN A 57 -4.71 0.56 5.79
CA GLN A 57 -4.68 1.38 4.60
C GLN A 57 -3.44 1.04 3.78
N ASP A 58 -3.58 0.97 2.46
CA ASP A 58 -2.44 0.81 1.57
C ASP A 58 -1.55 2.07 1.69
N PRO A 59 -0.26 1.94 2.03
CA PRO A 59 0.66 3.08 2.10
C PRO A 59 0.68 3.90 0.81
N SER A 60 0.48 3.27 -0.35
CA SER A 60 0.44 3.93 -1.65
C SER A 60 -0.87 4.69 -1.91
N SER A 61 -1.93 4.37 -1.16
CA SER A 61 -3.23 5.03 -1.26
C SER A 61 -3.30 6.35 -0.48
N GLN A 62 -2.27 6.69 0.31
CA GLN A 62 -2.26 7.93 1.07
C GLN A 62 -2.23 9.15 0.14
N ARG A 63 -3.25 10.01 0.25
CA ARG A 63 -3.36 11.25 -0.52
C ARG A 63 -3.54 12.44 0.43
N LEU A 64 -2.93 13.56 0.05
CA LEU A 64 -3.10 14.82 0.76
C LEU A 64 -4.44 15.45 0.38
N HIS A 65 -5.28 15.73 1.38
CA HIS A 65 -6.55 16.43 1.20
C HIS A 65 -6.56 17.69 2.07
N TRP A 66 -6.75 18.84 1.45
CA TRP A 66 -6.87 20.12 2.13
C TRP A 66 -8.35 20.51 2.22
N ILE A 67 -8.91 20.50 3.43
CA ILE A 67 -10.30 20.95 3.67
C ILE A 67 -10.43 22.45 3.40
N ALA A 68 -9.38 23.21 3.71
CA ALA A 68 -9.26 24.64 3.43
C ALA A 68 -7.89 24.93 2.80
N PRO A 69 -7.73 26.02 2.03
CA PRO A 69 -6.46 26.37 1.44
C PRO A 69 -5.36 26.57 2.49
N PRO A 70 -4.13 26.07 2.26
CA PRO A 70 -3.04 26.26 3.22
C PRO A 70 -2.60 27.73 3.27
N THR A 71 -2.55 28.29 4.48
CA THR A 71 -2.17 29.69 4.75
C THR A 71 -0.75 29.82 5.30
N ASN A 72 -0.31 28.84 6.09
CA ASN A 72 1.00 28.82 6.74
C ASN A 72 1.91 27.80 6.06
N ILE A 73 3.12 28.22 5.71
CA ILE A 73 4.11 27.38 5.03
C ILE A 73 5.41 27.43 5.83
N LEU A 74 5.89 26.28 6.27
CA LEU A 74 7.23 26.12 6.84
C LEU A 74 8.18 25.63 5.73
N ILE A 75 9.27 26.36 5.51
CA ILE A 75 10.27 25.98 4.50
C ILE A 75 11.57 25.65 5.23
N ILE A 76 11.97 24.39 5.12
CA ILE A 76 13.21 23.88 5.72
C ILE A 76 14.20 23.63 4.58
N ARG A 77 15.42 24.13 4.74
CA ARG A 77 16.48 24.03 3.73
C ARG A 77 17.67 23.27 4.30
N LYS A 78 18.26 22.41 3.49
CA LYS A 78 19.58 21.82 3.81
C LYS A 78 20.66 22.93 3.78
N PRO A 79 21.53 23.04 4.80
CA PRO A 79 22.59 24.04 4.81
C PRO A 79 23.58 23.83 3.66
N GLY A 80 24.07 24.93 3.08
CA GLY A 80 25.05 24.93 1.99
C GLY A 80 24.79 26.04 0.95
N PRO A 81 25.81 26.67 0.35
CA PRO A 81 25.60 27.78 -0.59
C PRO A 81 24.83 27.38 -1.86
N GLN A 82 24.92 26.12 -2.28
CA GLN A 82 24.32 25.62 -3.53
C GLN A 82 22.78 25.63 -3.53
N THR A 83 22.14 25.43 -2.38
CA THR A 83 20.66 25.38 -2.29
C THR A 83 20.02 26.74 -1.96
N MET A 84 20.83 27.79 -1.73
CA MET A 84 20.33 29.14 -1.42
C MET A 84 19.55 29.80 -2.57
N PRO A 85 20.02 29.73 -3.84
CA PRO A 85 19.30 30.36 -4.95
C PRO A 85 17.90 29.77 -5.14
N GLU A 86 17.79 28.43 -5.15
CA GLU A 86 16.52 27.71 -5.30
C GLU A 86 15.55 28.04 -4.15
N PHE A 87 16.06 28.11 -2.92
CA PHE A 87 15.27 28.48 -1.76
C PHE A 87 14.71 29.90 -1.87
N ARG A 88 15.53 30.86 -2.30
CA ARG A 88 15.08 32.25 -2.54
C ARG A 88 14.02 32.33 -3.63
N GLU A 89 14.23 31.61 -4.72
CA GLU A 89 13.27 31.57 -5.83
C GLU A 89 11.92 31.01 -5.37
N LEU A 90 11.93 29.94 -4.57
CA LEU A 90 10.72 29.36 -3.99
C LEU A 90 9.98 30.38 -3.10
N LEU A 91 10.69 31.09 -2.22
CA LEU A 91 10.12 32.12 -1.37
C LEU A 91 9.43 33.22 -2.20
N LEU A 92 10.09 33.71 -3.24
CA LEU A 92 9.54 34.75 -4.11
C LEU A 92 8.27 34.28 -4.84
N LYS A 93 8.27 33.03 -5.35
CA LYS A 93 7.10 32.43 -6.00
C LYS A 93 5.92 32.32 -5.04
N LEU A 94 6.15 31.82 -3.82
CA LEU A 94 5.09 31.67 -2.82
C LEU A 94 4.51 33.01 -2.36
N LEU A 95 5.37 34.02 -2.17
CA LEU A 95 4.93 35.39 -1.83
C LEU A 95 4.09 36.00 -2.95
N LYS A 96 4.54 35.87 -4.20
CA LYS A 96 3.80 36.37 -5.37
C LYS A 96 2.41 35.74 -5.46
N VAL A 97 2.32 34.43 -5.29
CA VAL A 97 1.03 33.70 -5.29
C VAL A 97 0.11 34.19 -4.17
N ASN A 98 0.66 34.45 -2.98
CA ASN A 98 -0.15 34.94 -1.85
C ASN A 98 -0.67 36.37 -2.07
N ILE A 99 0.17 37.26 -2.58
CA ILE A 99 -0.23 38.64 -2.92
C ILE A 99 -1.32 38.63 -3.99
N SER A 100 -1.19 37.77 -5.01
CA SER A 100 -2.21 37.65 -6.06
C SER A 100 -3.55 37.20 -5.50
N ARG A 101 -3.57 36.20 -4.60
CA ARG A 101 -4.81 35.71 -3.97
C ARG A 101 -5.52 36.80 -3.16
N LYS A 102 -4.78 37.59 -2.38
CA LYS A 102 -5.34 38.72 -1.64
C LYS A 102 -5.89 39.83 -2.54
N THR A 103 -5.24 40.06 -3.69
CA THR A 103 -5.65 41.13 -4.61
C THR A 103 -6.94 40.78 -5.36
N THR A 104 -7.18 39.49 -5.64
CA THR A 104 -8.43 39.02 -6.24
C THR A 104 -9.61 39.12 -5.26
N ASP A 105 -9.42 38.74 -3.99
CA ASP A 105 -10.50 38.82 -2.99
C ASP A 105 -10.96 40.26 -2.72
N LEU A 106 -10.06 41.25 -2.84
CA LEU A 106 -10.38 42.69 -2.67
C LEU A 106 -11.10 43.32 -3.87
N ARG A 107 -11.14 42.64 -5.03
CA ARG A 107 -11.84 43.14 -6.23
C ARG A 107 -13.26 42.58 -6.37
N GLU A 108 -13.60 41.56 -5.59
CA GLU A 108 -14.93 40.94 -5.56
C GLU A 108 -15.77 41.39 -4.34
N GLN A 109 -15.32 42.43 -3.62
CA GLN A 109 -16.11 43.16 -2.62
C GLN A 109 -16.42 44.57 -3.12
#